data_AF-A0A842PA89-F1
#
_entry.id   AF-A0A842PA89-F1
#
_cell.length_a   1.000
_cell.length_b   1.000
_cell.length_c   1.000
_cell.angle_alpha   90.00
_cell.angle_beta   90.00
_cell.angle_gamma   90.00
#
_symmetry.space_group_name_H-M   'P 1'
#
loop_
_entity.id
_entity.type
_entity.pdbx_description
1 polymer ?
#
loop_
_entity_poly.entity_id
_entity_poly.type
_entity_poly.pdbx_seq_one_letter_code
_entity_poly.pdbx_strand_id
1 'polypeptide(L)'
;MKFLLALLLIPLLIIPAFAESQTLRTDKGAIDVNLSYDDIEPNVQTKINIDFLNPVTQKTQEHIDYTVSVTKDGQQVFGPIPLTHTSVGTVKIPIEFNQGEGVYKMDFEIEGILFQPLPTETVSFDITVGDAHAQTVPNNDVPPTEENGGCLIATAAYGSEMAPQIQQLRELRDNTVLSTKSGIAFMTGFNQFYYSFSPGVADFERENPVFKEMIKVGLTPMLSSLSLLNHVDIDSEQEMLGYGISIILLNIGMYVGIPAFGILKLYQFRKN
;
A
#
# COMPACT_ATOMS: atom_id res chain seq x y z
N MET A 1 9.19 2.24 -61.80
CA MET A 1 7.83 2.31 -61.24
C MET A 1 7.72 1.20 -60.22
N LYS A 2 7.47 1.39 -58.92
CA LYS A 2 7.01 2.51 -58.13
C LYS A 2 7.57 2.33 -56.71
N PHE A 3 7.80 3.47 -56.06
CA PHE A 3 8.12 3.64 -54.66
C PHE A 3 7.16 2.88 -53.74
N LEU A 4 7.67 2.30 -52.66
CA LEU A 4 6.97 2.38 -51.38
C LEU A 4 7.99 2.37 -50.23
N LEU A 5 8.30 3.59 -49.80
CA LEU A 5 9.02 3.92 -48.59
C LEU A 5 8.06 3.66 -47.43
N ALA A 6 8.23 2.55 -46.70
CA ALA A 6 7.57 2.36 -45.42
C ALA A 6 8.36 3.14 -44.37
N LEU A 7 7.98 4.40 -44.17
CA LEU A 7 8.40 5.23 -43.05
C LEU A 7 7.93 4.55 -41.76
N LEU A 8 8.83 3.87 -41.06
CA LEU A 8 8.57 3.27 -39.75
C LEU A 8 8.51 4.42 -38.74
N LEU A 9 7.30 4.96 -38.58
CA LEU A 9 6.90 5.84 -37.49
C LEU A 9 7.03 5.02 -36.21
N ILE A 10 8.18 5.13 -35.54
CA ILE A 10 8.35 4.70 -34.16
C ILE A 10 7.36 5.55 -33.34
N PRO A 11 6.35 4.96 -32.68
CA PRO A 11 5.59 5.70 -31.71
C PRO A 11 6.57 5.99 -30.57
N LEU A 12 6.94 7.27 -30.44
CA LEU A 12 7.57 7.79 -29.24
C LEU A 12 6.57 7.51 -28.10
N LEU A 13 6.73 6.39 -27.41
CA LEU A 13 6.07 6.12 -26.15
C LEU A 13 6.63 7.16 -25.18
N ILE A 14 5.91 8.28 -25.08
CA ILE A 14 6.07 9.22 -23.98
C ILE A 14 5.55 8.46 -22.78
N ILE A 15 6.45 7.78 -22.07
CA ILE A 15 6.15 7.20 -20.77
C ILE A 15 5.78 8.42 -19.91
N PRO A 16 4.58 8.47 -19.29
CA PRO A 16 4.32 9.50 -18.31
C PRO A 16 5.39 9.36 -17.23
N ALA A 17 6.12 10.43 -16.95
CA ALA A 17 7.01 10.50 -15.80
C ALA A 17 6.17 10.15 -14.57
N PHE A 18 6.41 8.98 -14.01
CA PHE A 18 5.74 8.56 -12.79
C PHE A 18 6.45 9.28 -11.65
N ALA A 19 5.77 10.23 -11.01
CA ALA A 19 6.24 10.78 -9.75
C ALA A 19 6.39 9.63 -8.75
N GLU A 20 7.59 9.48 -8.17
CA GLU A 20 7.86 8.55 -7.10
C GLU A 20 7.07 8.99 -5.85
N SER A 21 6.45 8.04 -5.15
CA SER A 21 5.72 8.35 -3.93
C SER A 21 5.91 7.25 -2.88
N GLN A 22 6.14 7.66 -1.65
CA GLN A 22 6.37 6.80 -0.49
C GLN A 22 5.52 7.32 0.68
N THR A 23 4.78 6.43 1.35
CA THR A 23 4.06 6.75 2.58
C THR A 23 4.62 5.92 3.71
N LEU A 24 5.04 6.56 4.79
CA LEU A 24 5.53 5.89 6.01
C LEU A 24 4.83 6.45 7.23
N ARG A 25 4.61 5.59 8.22
CA ARG A 25 4.02 5.96 9.50
C ARG A 25 5.10 6.40 10.49
N THR A 26 4.80 7.40 11.32
CA THR A 26 5.68 7.82 12.41
C THR A 26 5.90 6.70 13.44
N ASP A 27 7.03 6.75 14.14
CA ASP A 27 7.45 5.75 15.13
C ASP A 27 6.43 5.46 16.25
N LYS A 28 5.63 6.46 16.65
CA LYS A 28 4.53 6.30 17.62
C LYS A 28 3.15 6.24 16.97
N GLY A 29 3.09 6.37 15.65
CA GLY A 29 1.92 6.08 14.83
C GLY A 29 0.78 7.09 14.90
N ALA A 30 1.03 8.33 15.35
CA ALA A 30 0.00 9.36 15.34
C ALA A 30 -0.28 9.92 13.94
N ILE A 31 0.71 9.87 13.03
CA ILE A 31 0.63 10.45 11.69
C ILE A 31 1.26 9.52 10.65
N ASP A 32 0.65 9.47 9.47
CA ASP A 32 1.27 8.96 8.25
C ASP A 32 1.84 10.14 7.46
N VAL A 33 3.08 10.04 6.98
CA VAL A 33 3.71 11.05 6.11
C VAL A 33 3.80 10.45 4.72
N ASN A 34 3.16 11.07 3.74
CA ASN A 34 3.36 10.78 2.33
C ASN A 34 4.33 11.78 1.73
N LEU A 35 5.28 11.27 0.98
CA LEU A 35 6.29 12.04 0.28
C LEU A 35 6.18 11.69 -1.20
N SER A 36 6.13 12.70 -2.08
CA SER A 36 6.06 12.50 -3.53
C SER A 36 6.87 13.52 -4.31
N TYR A 37 7.57 13.05 -5.33
CA TYR A 37 8.51 13.83 -6.13
C TYR A 37 8.66 13.26 -7.54
N ASP A 38 9.02 14.14 -8.48
CA ASP A 38 9.44 13.72 -9.82
C ASP A 38 10.91 13.25 -9.77
N ASP A 39 11.37 12.58 -10.83
CA ASP A 39 12.77 12.13 -10.97
C ASP A 39 13.76 13.24 -10.54
N ILE A 40 14.64 12.91 -9.60
CA ILE A 40 15.54 13.90 -8.99
C ILE A 40 16.88 13.88 -9.70
N GLU A 41 17.23 14.99 -10.36
CA GLU A 41 18.56 15.20 -10.93
C GLU A 41 19.52 15.85 -9.89
N PRO A 42 20.79 15.40 -9.80
CA PRO A 42 21.77 16.01 -8.91
C PRO A 42 22.02 17.49 -9.21
N ASN A 43 22.17 18.31 -8.17
CA ASN A 43 22.38 19.77 -8.26
C ASN A 43 21.25 20.53 -8.98
N VAL A 44 20.08 19.89 -9.14
CA VAL A 44 18.87 20.55 -9.63
C VAL A 44 17.88 20.63 -8.48
N GLN A 45 17.28 21.81 -8.32
CA GLN A 45 16.26 22.02 -7.31
C GLN A 45 14.98 21.27 -7.70
N THR A 46 14.60 20.29 -6.88
CA THR A 46 13.39 19.48 -7.05
C THR A 46 12.39 19.79 -5.95
N LYS A 47 11.10 19.78 -6.28
CA LYS A 47 10.04 20.04 -5.30
C LYS A 47 9.56 18.73 -4.71
N ILE A 48 9.81 18.55 -3.42
CA ILE A 48 9.29 17.43 -2.65
C ILE A 48 7.92 17.83 -2.10
N ASN A 49 6.88 17.12 -2.51
CA ASN A 49 5.55 17.27 -1.93
C ASN A 49 5.45 16.37 -0.69
N ILE A 50 4.87 16.91 0.38
CA ILE A 50 4.73 16.26 1.67
C ILE A 50 3.28 16.40 2.08
N ASP A 51 2.60 15.29 2.30
CA ASP A 51 1.25 15.24 2.82
C ASP A 51 1.26 14.54 4.18
N PHE A 52 0.85 15.25 5.23
CA PHE A 52 0.59 14.67 6.53
C PHE A 52 -0.82 14.10 6.52
N LEU A 53 -0.95 12.83 6.82
CA LEU A 53 -2.20 12.08 6.74
C LEU A 53 -2.55 11.55 8.13
N ASN A 54 -3.84 11.59 8.42
CA ASN A 54 -4.37 10.91 9.59
C ASN A 54 -4.33 9.39 9.33
N PRO A 55 -3.68 8.59 10.18
CA PRO A 55 -3.41 7.18 9.89
C PRO A 55 -4.68 6.33 9.82
N VAL A 56 -5.76 6.78 10.48
CA VAL A 56 -7.05 6.09 10.50
C VAL A 56 -7.91 6.51 9.31
N THR A 57 -8.05 7.82 9.08
CA THR A 57 -8.99 8.33 8.05
C THR A 57 -8.36 8.48 6.67
N GLN A 58 -7.02 8.40 6.57
CA GLN A 58 -6.23 8.64 5.36
C GLN A 58 -6.49 10.01 4.69
N LYS A 59 -7.12 10.93 5.44
CA LYS A 59 -7.30 12.32 5.02
C LYS A 59 -6.11 13.15 5.47
N THR A 60 -5.85 14.22 4.73
CA THR A 60 -4.87 15.24 5.12
C THR A 60 -5.15 15.72 6.54
N GLN A 61 -4.15 15.58 7.40
CA GLN A 61 -4.16 16.05 8.77
C GLN A 61 -3.74 17.52 8.77
N GLU A 62 -4.71 18.39 9.03
CA GLU A 62 -4.50 19.82 9.17
C GLU A 62 -3.76 20.15 10.47
N HIS A 63 -3.11 21.33 10.49
CA HIS A 63 -2.42 21.90 11.63
C HIS A 63 -1.33 20.99 12.23
N ILE A 64 -0.22 20.83 11.50
CA ILE A 64 0.94 20.05 11.93
C ILE A 64 2.13 20.94 12.25
N ASP A 65 2.75 20.69 13.41
CA ASP A 65 4.05 21.26 13.78
C ASP A 65 5.15 20.23 13.51
N TYR A 66 6.06 20.55 12.59
CA TYR A 66 7.10 19.62 12.15
C TYR A 66 8.45 20.30 11.89
N THR A 67 9.49 19.48 11.95
CA THR A 67 10.85 19.75 11.52
C THR A 67 11.22 18.74 10.45
N VAL A 68 12.04 19.13 9.48
CA VAL A 68 12.56 18.22 8.46
C VAL A 68 14.02 18.51 8.17
N SER A 69 14.80 17.45 7.98
CA SER A 69 16.20 17.53 7.57
C SER A 69 16.51 16.47 6.51
N VAL A 70 17.50 16.75 5.65
CA VAL A 70 18.00 15.79 4.67
C VAL A 70 19.50 15.64 4.87
N THR A 71 19.96 14.40 4.91
CA THR A 71 21.36 14.04 5.04
C THR A 71 21.78 13.02 3.99
N LYS A 72 23.07 12.96 3.68
CA LYS A 72 23.69 11.88 2.91
C LYS A 72 25.05 11.58 3.51
N ASP A 73 25.33 10.30 3.76
CA ASP A 73 26.57 9.85 4.41
C ASP A 73 26.89 10.59 5.73
N GLY A 74 25.84 10.97 6.47
CA GLY A 74 25.94 11.75 7.71
C GLY A 74 26.23 13.24 7.53
N GLN A 75 26.39 13.73 6.29
CA GLN A 75 26.50 15.15 5.99
C GLN A 75 25.12 15.76 5.71
N GLN A 76 24.90 16.96 6.24
CA GLN A 76 23.66 17.69 6.07
C GLN A 76 23.57 18.35 4.70
N VAL A 77 22.44 18.10 4.02
CA VAL A 77 22.11 18.59 2.68
C VAL A 77 21.03 19.67 2.77
N PHE A 78 20.03 19.46 3.64
CA PHE A 78 18.93 20.39 3.88
C PHE A 78 18.49 20.35 5.35
N GLY A 79 17.97 21.47 5.86
CA GLY A 79 17.44 21.56 7.22
C GLY A 79 18.52 21.44 8.33
N PRO A 80 18.14 21.02 9.56
CA PRO A 80 16.77 20.96 10.02
C PRO A 80 16.14 22.35 9.89
N ILE A 81 14.94 22.42 9.32
CA ILE A 81 14.18 23.67 9.39
C ILE A 81 13.83 23.96 10.85
N PRO A 82 13.66 25.23 11.26
CA PRO A 82 13.03 25.52 12.54
C PRO A 82 11.65 24.86 12.62
N LEU A 83 11.20 24.53 13.84
CA LEU A 83 9.86 23.98 14.05
C LEU A 83 8.81 24.84 13.33
N THR A 84 8.16 24.26 12.33
CA THR A 84 7.30 24.96 11.37
C THR A 84 5.88 24.42 11.44
N HIS A 85 4.90 25.32 11.36
CA HIS A 85 3.48 24.97 11.35
C HIS A 85 2.92 24.96 9.92
N THR A 86 2.20 23.91 9.54
CA THR A 86 1.34 23.89 8.35
C THR A 86 -0.12 23.77 8.73
N SER A 87 -0.95 24.73 8.30
CA SER A 87 -2.40 24.69 8.59
C SER A 87 -3.15 23.72 7.68
N VAL A 88 -2.69 23.52 6.44
CA VAL A 88 -3.39 22.70 5.43
C VAL A 88 -2.97 21.24 5.43
N GLY A 89 -1.86 20.87 6.11
CA GLY A 89 -1.35 19.50 6.17
C GLY A 89 -0.61 19.02 4.90
N THR A 90 -0.56 19.85 3.87
CA THR A 90 0.23 19.63 2.63
C THR A 90 1.30 20.70 2.50
N VAL A 91 2.53 20.31 2.18
CA VAL A 91 3.67 21.22 2.00
C VAL A 91 4.44 20.84 0.74
N LYS A 92 5.02 21.84 0.07
CA LYS A 92 5.95 21.63 -1.04
C LYS A 92 7.28 22.29 -0.71
N ILE A 93 8.33 21.49 -0.52
CA ILE A 93 9.66 21.99 -0.16
C ILE A 93 10.58 21.86 -1.37
N PRO A 94 11.13 22.97 -1.88
CA PRO A 94 12.17 22.91 -2.90
C PRO A 94 13.51 22.53 -2.25
N ILE A 95 14.10 21.41 -2.68
CA ILE A 95 15.37 20.90 -2.17
C ILE A 95 16.32 20.70 -3.35
N GLU A 96 17.57 21.16 -3.19
CA GLU A 96 18.65 20.89 -4.15
C GLU A 96 19.56 19.81 -3.58
N PHE A 97 19.65 18.67 -4.25
CA PHE A 97 20.46 17.54 -3.84
C PHE A 97 21.89 17.70 -4.39
N ASN A 98 22.73 18.44 -3.66
CA ASN A 98 24.03 18.93 -4.11
C ASN A 98 25.24 18.03 -3.74
N GLN A 99 24.99 16.82 -3.25
CA GLN A 99 26.04 15.85 -2.85
C GLN A 99 26.19 14.68 -3.84
N GLY A 100 25.75 14.88 -5.09
CA GLY A 100 25.85 13.88 -6.17
C GLY A 100 24.83 12.75 -6.09
N GLU A 101 24.92 11.80 -7.01
CA GLU A 101 23.98 10.67 -7.12
C GLU A 101 24.05 9.72 -5.93
N GLY A 102 22.94 9.05 -5.62
CA GLY A 102 22.84 8.06 -4.55
C GLY A 102 21.62 8.24 -3.65
N VAL A 103 21.64 7.58 -2.50
CA VAL A 103 20.54 7.59 -1.53
C VAL A 103 20.74 8.71 -0.51
N TYR A 104 19.71 9.53 -0.34
CA TYR A 104 19.61 10.58 0.66
C TYR A 104 18.59 10.19 1.71
N LYS A 105 18.86 10.50 2.96
CA LYS A 105 17.95 10.25 4.07
C LYS A 105 17.21 11.53 4.43
N MET A 106 15.88 11.52 4.36
CA MET A 106 15.02 12.63 4.75
C MET A 106 14.29 12.29 6.06
N ASP A 107 14.65 12.99 7.12
CA ASP A 107 14.15 12.78 8.48
C ASP A 107 13.12 13.85 8.85
N PHE A 108 12.00 13.42 9.40
CA PHE A 108 10.95 14.27 9.95
C PHE A 108 10.84 14.10 11.46
N GLU A 109 10.60 15.21 12.15
CA GLU A 109 10.22 15.24 13.57
C GLU A 109 8.87 15.97 13.68
N ILE A 110 7.87 15.36 14.32
CA ILE A 110 6.53 15.91 14.49
C ILE A 110 6.28 16.17 15.97
N GLU A 111 5.93 17.41 16.32
CA GLU A 111 5.79 17.85 17.71
C GLU A 111 4.40 18.42 18.05
N GLY A 112 3.48 18.48 17.09
CA GLY A 112 2.14 19.01 17.34
C GLY A 112 1.12 18.70 16.25
N ILE A 113 -0.14 18.54 16.67
CA ILE A 113 -1.30 18.28 15.80
C ILE A 113 -2.48 19.13 16.31
N LEU A 114 -3.21 19.83 15.44
CA LEU A 114 -4.39 20.63 15.80
C LEU A 114 -4.14 21.59 16.98
N PHE A 115 -2.96 22.23 17.02
CA PHE A 115 -2.49 23.12 18.09
C PHE A 115 -2.31 22.46 19.47
N GLN A 116 -2.31 21.13 19.52
CA GLN A 116 -2.00 20.36 20.71
C GLN A 116 -0.57 19.81 20.59
N PRO A 117 0.27 19.99 21.63
CA PRO A 117 1.61 19.42 21.62
C PRO A 117 1.54 17.89 21.63
N LEU A 118 2.37 17.28 20.80
CA LEU A 118 2.52 15.84 20.66
C LEU A 118 3.90 15.43 21.21
N PRO A 119 4.04 14.27 21.87
CA PRO A 119 5.36 13.76 22.20
C PRO A 119 6.16 13.51 20.91
N THR A 120 7.28 14.22 20.69
CA THR A 120 8.08 14.21 19.45
C THR A 120 8.13 12.84 18.78
N GLU A 121 7.57 12.74 17.57
CA GLU A 121 7.53 11.53 16.75
C GLU A 121 8.45 11.68 15.55
N THR A 122 8.97 10.58 15.04
CA THR A 122 9.96 10.59 13.95
C THR A 122 9.61 9.64 12.82
N VAL A 123 10.03 10.00 11.60
CA VAL A 123 9.97 9.12 10.42
C VAL A 123 11.10 9.48 9.45
N SER A 124 11.65 8.46 8.78
CA SER A 124 12.81 8.57 7.88
C SER A 124 12.49 7.98 6.51
N PHE A 125 12.83 8.69 5.45
CA PHE A 125 12.68 8.26 4.06
C PHE A 125 14.04 8.14 3.37
N ASP A 126 14.16 7.14 2.50
CA ASP A 126 15.29 7.01 1.58
C ASP A 126 14.86 7.56 0.20
N ILE A 127 15.58 8.58 -0.27
CA ILE A 127 15.34 9.28 -1.52
C ILE A 127 16.48 8.98 -2.48
N THR A 128 16.17 8.39 -3.64
CA THR A 128 17.18 8.09 -4.66
C THR A 128 17.34 9.27 -5.61
N VAL A 129 18.58 9.70 -5.84
CA VAL A 129 18.91 10.84 -6.71
C VAL A 129 19.81 10.39 -7.86
N GLY A 130 19.42 10.72 -9.10
CA GLY A 130 20.10 10.37 -10.36
C GLY A 130 19.84 8.95 -10.87
N ASP A 131 20.54 8.56 -11.94
CA ASP A 131 20.43 7.26 -12.63
C ASP A 131 21.10 6.10 -11.86
N ALA A 132 20.96 6.07 -10.54
CA ALA A 132 21.47 4.99 -9.70
C ALA A 132 20.63 3.70 -9.84
N HIS A 133 20.45 3.20 -11.06
CA HIS A 133 19.94 1.86 -11.29
C HIS A 133 21.03 0.81 -11.01
N ALA A 134 20.85 0.19 -9.84
CA ALA A 134 21.24 -1.16 -9.44
C ALA A 134 22.75 -1.46 -9.25
N GLN A 135 23.17 -1.47 -7.98
CA GLN A 135 23.98 -2.57 -7.43
C GLN A 135 23.48 -2.96 -6.03
N THR A 136 22.92 -4.17 -5.96
CA THR A 136 22.56 -4.95 -4.76
C THR A 136 23.78 -5.26 -3.90
N VAL A 137 23.67 -5.25 -2.56
CA VAL A 137 24.24 -6.31 -1.67
C VAL A 137 23.71 -6.18 -0.21
N PRO A 138 23.85 -7.23 0.64
CA PRO A 138 22.84 -7.68 1.59
C PRO A 138 23.32 -7.59 3.05
N ASN A 139 22.56 -8.26 3.94
CA ASN A 139 22.77 -8.60 5.35
C ASN A 139 22.06 -7.73 6.39
N ASN A 140 20.94 -8.29 6.86
CA ASN A 140 20.81 -8.81 8.23
C ASN A 140 21.38 -7.92 9.34
N ASP A 141 20.54 -7.04 9.88
CA ASP A 141 20.36 -6.83 11.34
C ASP A 141 19.36 -5.70 11.62
N VAL A 142 18.14 -5.81 11.07
CA VAL A 142 16.98 -5.04 11.55
C VAL A 142 15.80 -6.02 11.62
N PRO A 143 15.09 -6.14 12.77
CA PRO A 143 13.93 -7.02 12.87
C PRO A 143 12.88 -6.57 11.83
N PRO A 144 12.13 -7.49 11.20
CA PRO A 144 11.17 -7.14 10.16
C PRO A 144 10.06 -6.27 10.76
N THR A 145 10.16 -4.96 10.61
CA THR A 145 9.04 -4.06 10.85
C THR A 145 8.21 -4.03 9.58
N GLU A 146 7.23 -4.93 9.57
CA GLU A 146 6.06 -5.03 8.70
C GLU A 146 6.06 -4.15 7.45
N GLU A 147 6.44 -4.80 6.33
CA GLU A 147 6.16 -4.35 4.98
C GLU A 147 4.72 -3.85 4.83
N ASN A 148 4.57 -2.74 4.10
CA ASN A 148 3.33 -2.22 3.52
C ASN A 148 2.16 -3.23 3.46
N GLY A 149 1.20 -3.04 4.36
CA GLY A 149 -0.01 -3.85 4.52
C GLY A 149 -1.05 -3.71 3.39
N GLY A 150 -0.62 -3.82 2.13
CA GLY A 150 -1.46 -3.73 0.93
C GLY A 150 -2.11 -5.06 0.52
N CYS A 151 -3.22 -5.01 -0.22
CA CYS A 151 -3.89 -6.19 -0.76
C CYS A 151 -3.17 -6.76 -2.00
N LEU A 152 -1.90 -7.18 -1.86
CA LEU A 152 -0.98 -7.54 -2.97
C LEU A 152 -1.59 -8.45 -4.06
N ILE A 153 -2.20 -9.57 -3.67
CA ILE A 153 -2.85 -10.51 -4.59
C ILE A 153 -4.02 -9.84 -5.32
N ALA A 154 -4.87 -9.12 -4.58
CA ALA A 154 -6.02 -8.45 -5.18
C ALA A 154 -5.58 -7.32 -6.11
N THR A 155 -4.51 -6.60 -5.78
CA THR A 155 -3.90 -5.57 -6.62
C THR A 155 -3.35 -6.17 -7.91
N ALA A 156 -2.63 -7.29 -7.84
CA ALA A 156 -2.12 -7.99 -9.02
C ALA A 156 -3.27 -8.50 -9.91
N ALA A 157 -4.32 -9.04 -9.30
CA ALA A 157 -5.54 -9.49 -9.97
C ALA A 157 -6.29 -8.33 -10.63
N TYR A 158 -6.67 -7.28 -9.92
CA TYR A 158 -7.54 -6.21 -10.43
C TYR A 158 -6.77 -5.06 -11.10
N GLY A 159 -5.44 -5.05 -11.01
CA GLY A 159 -4.55 -4.15 -11.74
C GLY A 159 -4.37 -2.76 -11.14
N SER A 160 -5.07 -2.44 -10.05
CA SER A 160 -4.89 -1.19 -9.31
C SER A 160 -5.31 -1.38 -7.87
N GLU A 161 -4.57 -0.78 -6.95
CA GLU A 161 -4.97 -0.65 -5.56
C GLU A 161 -6.27 0.14 -5.39
N MET A 162 -6.58 1.03 -6.34
CA MET A 162 -7.81 1.83 -6.35
C MET A 162 -8.98 1.14 -7.05
N ALA A 163 -8.83 -0.15 -7.40
CA ALA A 163 -9.91 -0.91 -8.00
C ALA A 163 -11.12 -0.98 -7.03
N PRO A 164 -12.36 -0.82 -7.51
CA PRO A 164 -13.56 -0.81 -6.68
C PRO A 164 -13.67 -2.04 -5.76
N GLN A 165 -13.23 -3.20 -6.23
CA GLN A 165 -13.21 -4.46 -5.48
C GLN A 165 -12.29 -4.40 -4.26
N ILE A 166 -11.14 -3.73 -4.39
CA ILE A 166 -10.16 -3.59 -3.31
C ILE A 166 -10.62 -2.52 -2.33
N GLN A 167 -11.19 -1.42 -2.83
CA GLN A 167 -11.77 -0.39 -1.97
C GLN A 167 -12.92 -0.92 -1.13
N GLN A 168 -13.78 -1.76 -1.71
CA GLN A 168 -14.82 -2.44 -0.96
C GLN A 168 -14.27 -3.28 0.19
N LEU A 169 -13.16 -4.00 -0.02
CA LEU A 169 -12.50 -4.77 1.03
C LEU A 169 -11.92 -3.87 2.12
N ARG A 170 -11.31 -2.73 1.75
CA ARG A 170 -10.78 -1.75 2.70
C ARG A 170 -11.89 -1.13 3.52
N GLU A 171 -12.97 -0.68 2.89
CA GLU A 171 -14.13 -0.13 3.59
C GLU A 171 -14.76 -1.13 4.56
N LEU A 172 -14.91 -2.39 4.15
CA LEU A 172 -15.42 -3.45 5.02
C LEU A 172 -14.48 -3.70 6.20
N ARG A 173 -13.17 -3.81 5.94
CA ARG A 173 -12.15 -3.98 6.97
C ARG A 173 -12.21 -2.83 7.98
N ASP A 174 -12.17 -1.60 7.49
CA ASP A 174 -11.98 -0.41 8.30
C ASP A 174 -13.25 -0.05 9.09
N ASN A 175 -14.42 -0.15 8.45
CA ASN A 175 -15.67 0.26 9.07
C ASN A 175 -16.36 -0.87 9.86
N THR A 176 -16.15 -2.14 9.50
CA THR A 176 -16.88 -3.28 10.09
C THR A 176 -15.98 -4.22 10.87
N VAL A 177 -14.84 -4.64 10.31
CA VAL A 177 -13.99 -5.65 10.97
C VAL A 177 -13.19 -5.02 12.11
N LEU A 178 -12.53 -3.90 11.85
CA LEU A 178 -11.65 -3.23 12.82
C LEU A 178 -12.40 -2.43 13.89
N SER A 179 -13.73 -2.32 13.79
CA SER A 179 -14.56 -1.69 14.83
C SER A 179 -14.72 -2.57 16.09
N THR A 180 -14.25 -3.82 16.05
CA THR A 180 -14.37 -4.80 17.14
C THR A 180 -13.02 -5.42 17.50
N LYS A 181 -12.84 -5.82 18.76
CA LYS A 181 -11.63 -6.50 19.25
C LYS A 181 -11.43 -7.85 18.57
N SER A 182 -12.53 -8.59 18.37
CA SER A 182 -12.50 -9.87 17.66
C SER A 182 -12.04 -9.73 16.22
N GLY A 183 -12.53 -8.72 15.49
CA GLY A 183 -12.09 -8.44 14.12
C GLY A 183 -10.65 -7.92 14.04
N ILE A 184 -10.19 -7.11 14.99
CA ILE A 184 -8.76 -6.71 15.09
C ILE A 184 -7.87 -7.95 15.23
N ALA A 185 -8.17 -8.84 16.19
CA ALA A 185 -7.38 -10.04 16.42
C ALA A 185 -7.37 -10.97 15.19
N PHE A 186 -8.52 -11.11 14.51
CA PHE A 186 -8.61 -11.84 13.25
C PHE A 186 -7.70 -11.23 12.18
N MET A 187 -7.78 -9.91 11.97
CA MET A 187 -6.99 -9.22 10.95
C MET A 187 -5.49 -9.29 11.23
N THR A 188 -5.05 -9.22 12.49
CA THR A 188 -3.65 -9.42 12.86
C THR A 188 -3.15 -10.81 12.45
N GLY A 189 -3.87 -11.88 12.82
CA GLY A 189 -3.49 -13.23 12.44
C GLY A 189 -3.58 -13.49 10.94
N PHE A 190 -4.63 -12.95 10.30
CA PHE A 190 -4.81 -13.02 8.85
C PHE A 190 -3.65 -12.35 8.12
N ASN A 191 -3.27 -11.12 8.51
CA ASN A 191 -2.19 -10.38 7.88
C ASN A 191 -0.86 -11.13 7.97
N GLN A 192 -0.52 -11.63 9.16
CA GLN A 192 0.70 -12.42 9.37
C GLN A 192 0.76 -13.62 8.42
N PHE A 193 -0.35 -14.35 8.27
CA PHE A 193 -0.43 -15.47 7.34
C PHE A 193 -0.41 -15.00 5.88
N TYR A 194 -1.21 -13.99 5.54
CA TYR A 194 -1.36 -13.46 4.19
C TYR A 194 -0.04 -12.98 3.60
N TYR A 195 0.70 -12.12 4.32
CA TYR A 195 1.97 -11.57 3.85
C TYR A 195 3.09 -12.61 3.77
N SER A 196 2.96 -13.76 4.44
CA SER A 196 3.94 -14.84 4.33
C SER A 196 3.99 -15.49 2.93
N PHE A 197 2.95 -15.33 2.10
CA PHE A 197 2.88 -15.92 0.76
C PHE A 197 2.40 -14.97 -0.33
N SER A 198 1.73 -13.87 0.02
CA SER A 198 1.11 -12.98 -0.97
C SER A 198 2.06 -12.30 -1.95
N PRO A 199 3.32 -11.94 -1.61
CA PRO A 199 4.26 -11.37 -2.57
C PRO A 199 4.56 -12.34 -3.73
N GLY A 200 4.89 -13.59 -3.41
CA GLY A 200 5.22 -14.60 -4.42
C GLY A 200 4.03 -14.97 -5.32
N VAL A 201 2.81 -14.95 -4.78
CA VAL A 201 1.60 -15.13 -5.59
C VAL A 201 1.38 -13.93 -6.53
N ALA A 202 1.53 -12.71 -6.02
CA ALA A 202 1.37 -11.50 -6.81
C ALA A 202 2.42 -11.36 -7.93
N ASP A 203 3.67 -11.77 -7.67
CA ASP A 203 4.72 -11.88 -8.69
C ASP A 203 4.29 -12.85 -9.80
N PHE A 204 3.81 -14.04 -9.41
CA PHE A 204 3.38 -15.06 -10.37
C PHE A 204 2.16 -14.63 -11.21
N GLU A 205 1.23 -13.87 -10.63
CA GLU A 205 0.11 -13.24 -11.37
C GLU A 205 0.58 -12.24 -12.42
N ARG A 206 1.61 -11.44 -12.13
CA ARG A 206 2.18 -10.46 -13.08
C ARG A 206 2.82 -11.15 -14.29
N GLU A 207 3.44 -12.30 -14.08
CA GLU A 207 4.07 -13.08 -15.14
C GLU A 207 3.06 -13.89 -15.97
N ASN A 208 1.94 -14.31 -15.38
CA ASN A 208 1.01 -15.26 -16.00
C ASN A 208 -0.43 -14.70 -16.08
N PRO A 209 -0.82 -14.12 -17.24
CA PRO A 209 -2.17 -13.55 -17.42
C PRO A 209 -3.31 -14.55 -17.20
N VAL A 210 -3.10 -15.84 -17.54
CA VAL A 210 -4.10 -16.89 -17.29
C VAL A 210 -4.27 -17.14 -15.79
N PHE A 211 -3.16 -17.16 -15.04
CA PHE A 211 -3.20 -17.34 -13.59
C PHE A 211 -3.90 -16.18 -12.90
N LYS A 212 -3.61 -14.94 -13.32
CA LYS A 212 -4.33 -13.74 -12.89
C LYS A 212 -5.84 -13.86 -13.07
N GLU A 213 -6.32 -14.32 -14.23
CA GLU A 213 -7.76 -14.51 -14.45
C GLU A 213 -8.34 -15.64 -13.59
N MET A 214 -7.59 -16.72 -13.34
CA MET A 214 -8.01 -17.74 -12.37
C MET A 214 -8.12 -17.19 -10.95
N ILE A 215 -7.18 -16.35 -10.51
CA ILE A 215 -7.25 -15.67 -9.21
C ILE A 215 -8.46 -14.74 -9.16
N LYS A 216 -8.73 -13.93 -10.19
CA LYS A 216 -9.94 -13.09 -10.25
C LYS A 216 -11.21 -13.91 -10.09
N VAL A 217 -11.38 -14.97 -10.87
CA VAL A 217 -12.53 -15.88 -10.78
C VAL A 217 -12.62 -16.52 -9.40
N GLY A 218 -11.46 -16.89 -8.83
CA GLY A 218 -11.36 -17.40 -7.48
C GLY A 218 -11.77 -16.38 -6.42
N LEU A 219 -11.43 -15.11 -6.55
CA LEU A 219 -11.74 -14.06 -5.57
C LEU A 219 -13.20 -13.57 -5.66
N THR A 220 -13.82 -13.59 -6.84
CA THR A 220 -15.17 -13.02 -7.04
C THR A 220 -16.22 -13.58 -6.06
N PRO A 221 -16.37 -14.89 -5.85
CA PRO A 221 -17.37 -15.42 -4.91
C PRO A 221 -17.10 -15.00 -3.46
N MET A 222 -15.82 -14.96 -3.05
CA MET A 222 -15.42 -14.48 -1.73
C MET A 222 -15.78 -13.01 -1.55
N LEU A 223 -15.46 -12.14 -2.51
CA LEU A 223 -15.83 -10.71 -2.47
C LEU A 223 -17.34 -10.52 -2.35
N SER A 224 -18.11 -11.27 -3.13
CA SER A 224 -19.58 -11.24 -3.05
C SER A 224 -20.12 -11.74 -1.70
N SER A 225 -19.49 -12.74 -1.08
CA SER A 225 -19.89 -13.18 0.25
C SER A 225 -19.58 -12.14 1.34
N LEU A 226 -18.43 -11.47 1.22
CA LEU A 226 -17.99 -10.44 2.16
C LEU A 226 -18.85 -9.18 2.08
N SER A 227 -19.38 -8.85 0.90
CA SER A 227 -20.29 -7.72 0.73
C SER A 227 -21.59 -7.85 1.53
N LEU A 228 -21.94 -9.06 1.98
CA LEU A 228 -23.10 -9.27 2.84
C LEU A 228 -22.93 -8.59 4.21
N LEU A 229 -21.70 -8.47 4.71
CA LEU A 229 -21.44 -7.76 5.98
C LEU A 229 -21.74 -6.26 5.89
N ASN A 230 -21.63 -5.66 4.70
CA ASN A 230 -21.97 -4.24 4.51
C ASN A 230 -23.48 -3.95 4.63
N HIS A 231 -24.32 -4.99 4.60
CA HIS A 231 -25.79 -4.85 4.64
C HIS A 231 -26.39 -5.27 5.98
N VAL A 232 -25.53 -5.55 6.97
CA VAL A 232 -25.93 -6.01 8.29
C VAL A 232 -25.34 -5.06 9.32
N ASP A 233 -26.19 -4.53 10.19
CA ASP A 233 -25.75 -3.69 11.31
C ASP A 233 -25.09 -4.60 12.35
N ILE A 234 -23.78 -4.40 12.58
CA ILE A 234 -22.98 -5.14 13.56
C ILE A 234 -22.67 -4.20 14.71
N ASP A 235 -23.47 -4.29 15.77
CA ASP A 235 -23.38 -3.37 16.91
C ASP A 235 -22.64 -4.00 18.10
N SER A 236 -22.25 -5.28 17.99
CA SER A 236 -21.63 -6.04 19.08
C SER A 236 -20.52 -7.01 18.63
N GLU A 237 -19.61 -7.32 19.56
CA GLU A 237 -18.56 -8.34 19.37
C GLU A 237 -19.13 -9.72 19.02
N GLN A 238 -20.28 -10.07 19.59
CA GLN A 238 -20.91 -11.38 19.41
C GLN A 238 -21.49 -11.52 18.00
N GLU A 239 -22.08 -10.45 17.48
CA GLU A 239 -22.56 -10.38 16.11
C GLU A 239 -21.40 -10.44 15.12
N MET A 240 -20.31 -9.68 15.36
CA MET A 240 -19.13 -9.73 14.48
C MET A 240 -18.54 -11.14 14.40
N LEU A 241 -18.38 -11.80 15.54
CA LEU A 241 -17.92 -13.19 15.58
C LEU A 241 -18.90 -14.13 14.87
N GLY A 242 -20.21 -13.99 15.12
CA GLY A 242 -21.24 -14.82 14.52
C GLY A 242 -21.28 -14.70 13.00
N TYR A 243 -21.32 -13.47 12.47
CA TYR A 243 -21.33 -13.21 11.04
C TYR A 243 -19.98 -13.55 10.38
N GLY A 244 -18.86 -13.24 11.03
CA GLY A 244 -17.52 -13.60 10.56
C GLY A 244 -17.35 -15.12 10.40
N ILE A 245 -17.72 -15.90 11.42
CA ILE A 245 -17.72 -17.37 11.36
C ILE A 245 -18.66 -17.87 10.26
N SER A 246 -19.85 -17.28 10.16
CA SER A 246 -20.84 -17.67 9.15
C SER A 246 -20.30 -17.49 7.72
N ILE A 247 -19.60 -16.39 7.45
CA ILE A 247 -18.99 -16.12 6.15
C ILE A 247 -17.80 -17.04 5.86
N ILE A 248 -16.97 -17.33 6.87
CA ILE A 248 -15.89 -18.30 6.72
C ILE A 248 -16.47 -19.68 6.34
N LEU A 249 -17.52 -20.14 7.03
CA LEU A 249 -18.19 -21.39 6.72
C LEU A 249 -18.85 -21.38 5.33
N LEU A 250 -19.45 -20.25 4.94
CA LEU A 250 -20.02 -20.09 3.60
C LEU A 250 -18.94 -20.21 2.51
N ASN A 251 -17.80 -19.56 2.68
CA ASN A 251 -16.67 -19.66 1.75
C ASN A 251 -16.11 -21.09 1.70
N ILE A 252 -15.93 -21.76 2.84
CA ILE A 252 -15.50 -23.17 2.86
C ILE A 252 -16.51 -24.05 2.11
N GLY A 253 -17.81 -23.86 2.35
CA GLY A 253 -18.87 -24.60 1.64
C GLY A 253 -18.82 -24.38 0.13
N MET A 254 -18.50 -23.17 -0.31
CA MET A 254 -18.41 -22.80 -1.72
C MET A 254 -17.16 -23.34 -2.41
N TYR A 255 -15.97 -23.18 -1.81
CA TYR A 255 -14.70 -23.60 -2.41
C TYR A 255 -14.40 -25.09 -2.23
N VAL A 256 -14.94 -25.74 -1.19
CA VAL A 256 -14.67 -27.15 -0.89
C VAL A 256 -15.93 -28.00 -1.02
N GLY A 257 -17.04 -27.56 -0.41
CA GLY A 257 -18.29 -28.32 -0.37
C GLY A 257 -18.90 -28.58 -1.75
N ILE A 258 -19.12 -27.52 -2.55
CA ILE A 258 -19.71 -27.63 -3.89
C ILE A 258 -18.85 -28.51 -4.82
N PRO A 259 -17.51 -28.29 -4.95
CA PRO A 259 -16.68 -29.16 -5.78
C PRO A 259 -16.66 -30.61 -5.29
N ALA A 260 -16.54 -30.86 -3.98
CA ALA A 260 -16.54 -32.20 -3.43
C ALA A 260 -17.85 -32.95 -3.71
N PHE A 261 -19.00 -32.27 -3.54
CA PHE A 261 -20.30 -32.84 -3.87
C PHE A 261 -20.41 -33.17 -5.37
N GLY A 262 -19.95 -32.27 -6.24
CA GLY A 262 -19.90 -32.50 -7.69
C GLY A 262 -19.08 -33.74 -8.07
N ILE A 263 -17.90 -33.88 -7.48
CA ILE A 263 -17.02 -35.05 -7.68
C ILE A 263 -17.69 -36.34 -7.21
N LEU A 264 -18.30 -36.35 -6.02
CA LEU A 264 -19.01 -37.51 -5.48
C LEU A 264 -20.20 -37.91 -6.36
N LYS A 265 -20.97 -36.93 -6.85
CA LYS A 265 -22.08 -37.17 -7.77
C LYS A 265 -21.61 -37.77 -9.09
N LEU A 266 -20.53 -37.23 -9.67
CA LEU A 266 -19.91 -37.76 -10.89
C LEU A 266 -19.42 -39.20 -10.69
N TYR A 267 -18.78 -39.49 -9.55
CA TYR A 267 -18.33 -40.84 -9.23
C TYR A 267 -19.50 -41.83 -9.07
N GLN A 268 -20.59 -41.42 -8.41
CA GLN A 268 -21.80 -42.23 -8.29
C GLN A 268 -22.47 -42.48 -9.66
N PHE A 269 -22.53 -41.47 -10.53
CA PHE A 269 -23.06 -41.63 -11.89
C PHE A 269 -22.19 -42.53 -12.77
N ARG A 270 -20.88 -42.60 -12.53
CA ARG A 270 -19.97 -43.45 -13.28
C ARG A 270 -19.94 -44.90 -12.78
N LYS A 271 -20.48 -45.15 -11.57
CA LYS A 271 -20.55 -46.48 -10.92
C LYS A 271 -21.89 -47.18 -11.14
N ASN A 272 -22.96 -46.42 -11.39
CA ASN A 272 -24.27 -46.92 -11.85
C ASN A 272 -24.32 -47.02 -13.37
#